data_AF-X1N0S4-F1
#
_entry.id   AF-X1N0S4-F1
#
_cell.length_a   1.000
_cell.length_b   1.000
_cell.length_c   1.000
_cell.angle_alpha   90.00
_cell.angle_beta   90.00
_cell.angle_gamma   90.00
#
_symmetry.space_group_name_H-M   'P 1'
#
loop_
_entity.id
_entity.type
_entity.pdbx_description
1 polymer ?
#
loop_
_entity_poly.entity_id
_entity_poly.type
_entity_poly.pdbx_seq_one_letter_code
_entity_poly.pdbx_strand_id
1 'polypeptide(L)'
;MERIANFIYSRARLIIAIVVVLNIAALASFFRFELDTDFLSFFTAGNPKAEEFNRLNEKYQIGEAISVLIEQDNSLLDKENLQNVFRLQEDIEEIEGISQVRSFIPSEISVRGHIFQVDEKFIDRHSDLMEDFIEDQYFFT
;
A
#
# COMPACT_ATOMS: atom_id res chain seq x y z
N MET A 1 -1.19 59.26 8.36
CA MET A 1 -0.61 58.67 7.12
C MET A 1 0.82 59.16 6.86
N GLU A 2 1.09 60.46 6.85
CA GLU A 2 2.44 61.01 6.55
C GLU A 2 3.56 60.55 7.48
N ARG A 3 3.32 60.43 8.79
CA ARG A 3 4.32 59.94 9.75
C ARG A 3 4.76 58.50 9.49
N ILE A 4 3.85 57.64 9.05
CA ILE A 4 4.12 56.24 8.71
C ILE A 4 4.88 56.19 7.38
N ALA A 5 4.48 56.99 6.40
CA ALA A 5 5.16 57.10 5.11
C ALA A 5 6.63 57.56 5.24
N ASN A 6 6.91 58.59 6.05
CA ASN A 6 8.28 59.06 6.31
C ASN A 6 9.13 58.04 7.08
N PHE A 7 8.51 57.28 7.99
CA PHE A 7 9.19 56.19 8.69
C PHE A 7 9.57 55.04 7.75
N ILE A 8 8.66 54.67 6.83
CA ILE A 8 8.92 53.64 5.82
C ILE A 8 10.02 54.10 4.85
N TYR A 9 9.98 55.35 4.39
CA TYR A 9 10.96 55.87 3.44
C TYR A 9 12.37 55.96 4.03
N SER A 10 12.49 56.44 5.28
CA SER A 10 13.79 56.56 5.96
C SER A 10 14.44 55.22 6.34
N ARG A 11 13.65 54.15 6.48
CA ARG A 11 14.13 52.80 6.86
C ARG A 11 13.83 51.72 5.82
N ALA A 12 13.56 52.10 4.57
CA ALA A 12 13.07 51.21 3.53
C ALA A 12 13.94 49.94 3.34
N ARG A 13 15.27 50.07 3.32
CA ARG A 13 16.19 48.92 3.19
C ARG A 13 16.06 47.92 4.33
N LEU A 14 15.87 48.40 5.56
CA LEU A 14 15.75 47.57 6.75
C LEU A 14 14.39 46.84 6.74
N ILE A 15 13.33 47.55 6.36
CA ILE A 15 11.99 46.97 6.20
C ILE A 15 12.00 45.89 5.11
N ILE A 16 12.59 46.15 3.94
CA ILE A 16 12.71 45.17 2.86
C ILE A 16 13.52 43.95 3.33
N ALA A 17 14.64 44.15 4.02
CA ALA A 17 15.43 43.04 4.55
C ALA A 17 14.63 42.17 5.52
N ILE A 18 13.86 42.77 6.43
CA ILE A 18 12.97 42.03 7.34
C ILE A 18 11.90 41.26 6.58
N VAL A 19 11.25 41.87 5.59
CA VAL A 19 10.21 41.21 4.78
C VAL A 19 10.80 40.03 4.00
N VAL A 20 12.00 40.17 3.44
CA VAL A 20 12.71 39.08 2.76
C VAL A 20 13.01 37.95 3.73
N VAL A 21 13.54 38.25 4.92
CA VAL A 21 13.82 37.24 5.95
C VAL A 21 12.54 36.50 6.39
N LEU A 22 11.44 37.22 6.61
CA LEU A 22 10.15 36.62 6.95
C LEU A 22 9.60 35.74 5.84
N ASN A 23 9.74 36.13 4.57
CA ASN A 23 9.34 35.30 3.44
C ASN A 23 10.18 34.04 3.34
N ILE A 24 11.51 34.14 3.52
CA ILE A 24 12.39 32.97 3.54
C ILE A 24 12.02 32.04 4.70
N ALA A 25 11.73 32.58 5.89
CA ALA A 25 11.30 31.80 7.04
C ALA A 25 9.94 31.10 6.80
N ALA A 26 8.98 31.79 6.18
CA ALA A 26 7.71 31.20 5.78
C ALA A 26 7.89 30.10 4.74
N LEU A 27 8.75 30.33 3.73
CA LEU A 27 9.07 29.34 2.71
C LEU A 27 9.77 28.11 3.32
N ALA A 28 10.66 28.32 4.29
CA ALA A 28 11.31 27.23 5.01
C ALA A 28 10.30 26.37 5.80
N SER A 29 9.15 26.91 6.19
CA SER A 29 8.09 26.13 6.84
C SER A 29 7.46 25.08 5.93
N PHE A 30 7.53 25.25 4.60
CA PHE A 30 7.01 24.25 3.66
C PHE A 30 7.80 22.93 3.70
N PHE A 31 9.07 22.95 4.13
CA PHE A 31 9.83 21.70 4.33
C PHE A 31 9.28 20.84 5.47
N ARG A 32 8.40 21.36 6.32
CA ARG A 32 7.72 20.62 7.40
C ARG A 32 6.26 20.31 7.07
N PHE A 33 5.82 20.57 5.84
CA PHE A 33 4.48 20.24 5.42
C PHE A 33 4.39 18.73 5.16
N GLU A 34 3.59 18.03 5.96
CA GLU A 34 3.28 16.62 5.80
C GLU A 34 1.80 16.53 5.40
N LEU A 35 1.53 15.82 4.29
CA LEU A 35 0.17 15.66 3.79
C LEU A 35 -0.44 14.44 4.48
N ASP A 36 -1.38 14.68 5.38
CA ASP A 36 -2.13 13.62 6.03
C ASP A 36 -3.16 13.05 5.04
N THR A 37 -2.93 11.83 4.56
CA THR A 37 -3.84 11.09 3.67
C THR A 37 -4.82 10.20 4.43
N ASP A 38 -4.74 10.15 5.77
CA ASP A 38 -5.63 9.30 6.55
C ASP A 38 -7.02 9.94 6.57
N PHE A 39 -8.01 9.24 6.00
CA PHE A 39 -9.40 9.72 6.03
C PHE A 39 -9.94 9.82 7.46
N LEU A 40 -9.34 9.11 8.43
CA LEU A 40 -9.74 9.19 9.82
C LEU A 40 -9.42 10.57 10.44
N SER A 41 -8.46 11.31 9.86
CA SER A 41 -8.13 12.68 10.27
C SER A 41 -9.30 13.66 10.09
N PHE A 42 -10.28 13.33 9.24
CA PHE A 42 -11.50 14.13 9.08
C PHE A 42 -12.48 14.01 10.25
N PHE A 43 -12.31 13.03 11.13
CA PHE A 43 -13.16 12.89 12.32
C PHE A 43 -12.59 13.70 13.50
N THR A 44 -13.47 14.28 14.31
CA THR A 44 -13.08 14.96 15.55
C THR A 44 -12.34 14.00 16.48
N ALA A 45 -11.26 14.48 17.11
CA ALA A 45 -10.56 13.75 18.16
C ALA A 45 -11.54 13.24 19.24
N GLY A 46 -11.43 11.97 19.61
CA GLY A 46 -12.35 11.30 20.55
C GLY A 46 -13.63 10.76 19.92
N ASN A 47 -13.73 10.69 18.59
CA ASN A 47 -14.86 10.03 17.94
C ASN A 47 -14.83 8.52 18.22
N PRO A 48 -15.86 7.96 18.91
CA PRO A 48 -15.84 6.56 19.33
C PRO A 48 -15.83 5.57 18.16
N LYS A 49 -16.37 5.96 16.99
CA LYS A 49 -16.35 5.10 15.80
C LYS A 49 -14.98 5.06 15.15
N ALA A 50 -14.28 6.20 15.09
CA ALA A 50 -12.93 6.27 14.54
C ALA A 50 -11.93 5.50 15.42
N GLU A 51 -12.05 5.62 16.75
CA GLU A 51 -11.24 4.85 17.69
C GLU A 51 -11.47 3.34 17.56
N GLU A 52 -12.73 2.90 17.53
CA GLU A 52 -13.02 1.47 17.36
C GLU A 52 -12.58 0.95 15.98
N PHE A 53 -12.73 1.74 14.92
CA PHE A 53 -12.19 1.39 13.61
C PHE A 53 -10.67 1.22 13.65
N ASN A 54 -9.94 2.15 14.28
CA ASN A 54 -8.49 2.05 14.45
C ASN A 54 -8.09 0.80 15.26
N ARG A 55 -8.81 0.48 16.34
CA ARG A 55 -8.56 -0.74 17.13
C ARG A 55 -8.80 -2.01 16.33
N LEU A 56 -9.84 -2.04 15.50
CA LEU A 56 -10.10 -3.16 14.60
C LEU A 56 -9.00 -3.27 13.54
N ASN A 57 -8.58 -2.14 12.97
CA ASN A 57 -7.55 -2.10 11.95
C ASN A 57 -6.19 -2.58 12.50
N GLU A 58 -5.80 -2.11 13.69
CA GLU A 58 -4.58 -2.54 14.37
C GLU A 58 -4.62 -4.02 14.78
N LYS A 59 -5.78 -4.50 15.27
CA LYS A 59 -5.94 -5.90 15.71
C LYS A 59 -5.94 -6.91 14.57
N TYR A 60 -6.62 -6.59 13.47
CA TYR A 60 -6.85 -7.53 12.37
C TYR A 60 -6.01 -7.21 11.13
N GLN A 61 -5.18 -6.15 11.18
CA GLN A 61 -4.42 -5.65 10.04
C GLN A 61 -5.31 -5.52 8.80
N ILE A 62 -6.45 -4.86 8.97
CA ILE A 62 -7.43 -4.59 7.89
C ILE A 62 -6.87 -3.48 7.00
N GLY A 63 -5.67 -3.71 6.47
CA GLY A 63 -5.02 -2.80 5.55
C GLY A 63 -5.87 -2.60 4.29
N GLU A 64 -5.49 -1.61 3.51
CA GLU A 64 -6.10 -1.41 2.20
C GLU A 64 -5.82 -2.63 1.32
N ALA A 65 -6.88 -3.24 0.79
CA ALA A 65 -6.76 -4.37 -0.12
C ALA A 65 -6.56 -3.87 -1.55
N ILE A 66 -5.47 -4.32 -2.18
CA ILE A 66 -5.23 -4.10 -3.61
C ILE A 66 -5.65 -5.36 -4.36
N SER A 67 -6.50 -5.20 -5.37
CA SER A 67 -6.92 -6.31 -6.24
C SER A 67 -6.13 -6.27 -7.55
N VAL A 68 -5.46 -7.38 -7.87
CA VAL A 68 -4.75 -7.57 -9.13
C VAL A 68 -5.55 -8.55 -9.99
N LEU A 69 -5.92 -8.14 -11.19
CA LEU A 69 -6.56 -9.00 -12.18
C LEU A 69 -5.52 -9.44 -13.21
N ILE A 70 -5.45 -10.75 -13.45
CA ILE A 70 -4.54 -11.36 -14.43
C ILE A 70 -5.39 -11.89 -15.57
N GLU A 71 -5.08 -11.47 -16.80
CA GLU A 71 -5.75 -11.91 -18.02
C GLU A 71 -4.72 -12.60 -18.92
N GLN A 72 -5.13 -13.73 -19.52
CA GLN A 72 -4.33 -14.53 -20.44
C GLN A 72 -5.23 -15.13 -21.52
N ASP A 73 -4.67 -15.33 -22.71
CA ASP A 73 -5.38 -15.98 -23.82
C ASP A 73 -5.52 -17.49 -23.60
N ASN A 74 -4.55 -18.10 -22.91
CA ASN A 74 -4.50 -19.53 -22.57
C ASN A 74 -4.88 -19.77 -21.10
N SER A 75 -4.96 -21.04 -20.68
CA SER A 75 -5.34 -21.38 -19.31
C SER A 75 -4.33 -20.85 -18.28
N LEU A 76 -4.82 -20.21 -17.23
CA LEU A 76 -3.96 -19.81 -16.10
C LEU A 76 -3.40 -21.01 -15.31
N LEU A 77 -3.99 -22.19 -15.49
CA LEU A 77 -3.56 -23.44 -14.84
C LEU A 77 -2.45 -24.15 -15.61
N ASP A 78 -2.10 -23.69 -16.81
CA ASP A 78 -0.96 -24.20 -17.54
C ASP A 78 0.32 -23.98 -16.71
N LYS A 79 1.20 -24.99 -16.68
CA LYS A 79 2.45 -24.98 -15.89
C LYS A 79 3.23 -23.65 -16.00
N GLU A 80 3.44 -23.16 -17.22
CA GLU A 80 4.18 -21.91 -17.44
C GLU A 80 3.46 -20.70 -16.84
N ASN A 81 2.14 -20.65 -16.96
CA ASN A 81 1.32 -19.57 -16.41
C ASN A 81 1.27 -19.63 -14.87
N LEU A 82 1.14 -20.83 -14.27
CA LEU A 82 1.24 -21.01 -12.82
C LEU A 82 2.58 -20.51 -12.28
N GLN A 83 3.70 -20.79 -12.96
CA GLN A 83 5.02 -20.28 -12.57
C GLN A 83 5.08 -18.75 -12.67
N ASN A 84 4.52 -18.17 -13.74
CA ASN A 84 4.50 -16.72 -13.90
C ASN A 84 3.66 -16.02 -12.82
N VAL A 85 2.49 -16.58 -12.47
CA VAL A 85 1.64 -16.06 -11.39
C VAL A 85 2.32 -16.22 -10.04
N PHE A 86 2.96 -17.36 -9.78
CA PHE A 86 3.71 -17.58 -8.54
C PHE A 86 4.85 -16.56 -8.36
N ARG A 87 5.66 -16.33 -9.41
CA ARG A 87 6.70 -15.29 -9.37
C ARG A 87 6.13 -13.90 -9.15
N LEU A 88 5.01 -13.56 -9.80
CA LEU A 88 4.33 -12.29 -9.58
C LEU A 88 3.87 -12.13 -8.11
N GLN A 89 3.41 -13.20 -7.48
CA GLN A 89 3.07 -13.17 -6.05
C GLN A 89 4.29 -12.90 -5.19
N GLU A 90 5.40 -13.60 -5.42
CA GLU A 90 6.66 -13.37 -4.70
C GLU A 90 7.15 -11.93 -4.89
N ASP A 91 7.15 -11.43 -6.13
CA ASP A 91 7.54 -10.05 -6.46
C ASP A 91 6.68 -9.02 -5.71
N ILE A 92 5.37 -9.27 -5.54
CA ILE A 92 4.47 -8.37 -4.80
C ILE A 92 4.69 -8.50 -3.28
N GLU A 93 4.94 -9.70 -2.75
CA GLU A 93 5.24 -9.92 -1.33
C GLU A 93 6.53 -9.23 -0.89
N GLU A 94 7.50 -9.06 -1.80
CA GLU A 94 8.75 -8.34 -1.52
C GLU A 94 8.58 -6.80 -1.45
N ILE A 95 7.45 -6.26 -1.91
CA ILE A 95 7.22 -4.81 -1.90
C ILE A 95 7.05 -4.31 -0.45
N GLU A 96 7.87 -3.33 -0.06
CA GLU A 96 7.77 -2.69 1.25
C GLU A 96 6.35 -2.13 1.48
N GLY A 97 5.71 -2.56 2.57
CA GLY A 97 4.36 -2.16 2.93
C GLY A 97 3.28 -3.19 2.59
N ILE A 98 3.59 -4.24 1.82
CA ILE A 98 2.69 -5.38 1.63
C ILE A 98 2.87 -6.36 2.80
N SER A 99 1.79 -6.61 3.55
CA SER A 99 1.81 -7.54 4.68
C SER A 99 1.50 -8.98 4.28
N GLN A 100 0.66 -9.16 3.26
CA GLN A 100 0.23 -10.47 2.78
C GLN A 100 -0.27 -10.38 1.34
N VAL A 101 0.09 -11.35 0.50
CA VAL A 101 -0.56 -11.60 -0.78
C VAL A 101 -1.50 -12.79 -0.66
N ARG A 102 -2.68 -12.69 -1.27
CA ARG A 102 -3.65 -13.79 -1.35
C ARG A 102 -3.97 -14.04 -2.82
N SER A 103 -3.70 -15.27 -3.25
CA SER A 103 -3.89 -15.74 -4.62
C SER A 103 -4.67 -17.04 -4.63
N PHE A 104 -5.05 -17.50 -5.82
CA PHE A 104 -5.56 -18.85 -6.04
C PHE A 104 -4.46 -19.92 -5.95
N ILE A 105 -3.18 -19.53 -6.00
CA ILE A 105 -2.04 -20.41 -5.69
C ILE A 105 -1.73 -20.26 -4.19
N PRO A 106 -2.03 -21.27 -3.35
CA PRO A 106 -1.73 -21.22 -1.93
C PRO A 106 -0.24 -21.49 -1.68
N SER A 107 0.26 -21.12 -0.50
CA SER A 107 1.62 -21.46 -0.05
C SER A 107 1.78 -22.94 0.30
N GLU A 108 0.68 -23.62 0.66
CA GLU A 108 0.66 -25.04 0.98
C GLU A 108 -0.61 -25.71 0.45
N ILE A 109 -0.48 -26.96 -0.01
CA ILE A 109 -1.61 -27.81 -0.37
C ILE A 109 -1.60 -29.10 0.44
N SER A 110 -2.79 -29.61 0.76
CA SER A 110 -2.97 -30.89 1.45
C SER A 110 -3.50 -31.93 0.47
N VAL A 111 -2.63 -32.87 0.09
CA VAL A 111 -2.99 -33.96 -0.82
C VAL A 111 -2.90 -35.27 -0.04
N ARG A 112 -4.04 -35.97 0.08
CA ARG A 112 -4.15 -37.27 0.79
C ARG A 112 -3.62 -37.25 2.23
N GLY A 113 -3.79 -36.13 2.93
CA GLY A 113 -3.35 -35.96 4.32
C GLY A 113 -1.87 -35.61 4.49
N HIS A 114 -1.14 -35.37 3.40
CA HIS A 114 0.21 -34.83 3.41
C HIS A 114 0.20 -33.37 2.96
N ILE A 115 0.90 -32.53 3.72
CA ILE A 115 1.06 -31.10 3.40
C ILE A 115 2.32 -30.93 2.55
N PHE A 116 2.16 -30.32 1.39
CA PHE A 116 3.24 -29.94 0.48
C PHE A 116 3.38 -28.42 0.48
N GLN A 117 4.62 -27.95 0.58
CA GLN A 117 4.94 -26.55 0.35
C GLN A 117 4.95 -26.29 -1.16
N VAL A 118 4.27 -25.23 -1.57
CA VAL A 118 4.19 -24.81 -2.97
C VAL A 118 5.35 -23.85 -3.22
N ASP A 119 6.37 -24.35 -3.92
CA ASP A 119 7.46 -23.55 -4.45
C ASP A 119 7.53 -23.69 -5.99
N GLU A 120 8.39 -22.90 -6.62
CA GLU A 120 8.56 -22.96 -8.08
C GLU A 120 8.93 -24.37 -8.58
N LYS A 121 9.68 -25.15 -7.78
CA LYS A 121 10.07 -26.54 -8.12
C LYS A 121 8.92 -27.52 -7.94
N PHE A 122 7.98 -27.24 -7.07
CA PHE A 122 6.76 -28.01 -6.88
C PHE A 122 5.88 -27.81 -8.10
N ILE A 123 5.61 -26.56 -8.49
CA ILE A 123 4.83 -26.24 -9.70
C ILE A 123 5.50 -26.84 -10.94
N ASP A 124 6.83 -26.81 -11.02
CA ASP A 124 7.57 -27.41 -12.14
C ASP A 124 7.35 -28.93 -12.28
N ARG A 125 7.25 -29.65 -11.15
CA ARG A 125 7.18 -31.13 -11.10
C ARG A 125 5.77 -31.69 -10.95
N HIS A 126 4.86 -30.89 -10.42
CA HIS A 126 3.53 -31.28 -9.95
C HIS A 126 2.46 -30.26 -10.37
N SER A 127 2.58 -29.71 -11.57
CA SER A 127 1.59 -28.76 -12.11
C SER A 127 0.20 -29.40 -12.22
N ASP A 128 0.14 -30.69 -12.52
CA ASP A 128 -1.08 -31.51 -12.54
C ASP A 128 -1.79 -31.53 -11.18
N LEU A 129 -1.04 -31.75 -10.09
CA LEU A 129 -1.62 -31.75 -8.74
C LEU A 129 -2.13 -30.35 -8.33
N MET A 130 -1.50 -29.29 -8.84
CA MET A 130 -1.93 -27.92 -8.58
C MET A 130 -3.20 -27.58 -9.35
N GLU A 131 -3.28 -27.97 -10.63
CA GLU A 131 -4.45 -27.84 -11.47
C GLU A 131 -5.65 -28.57 -10.83
N ASP A 132 -5.51 -29.86 -10.51
CA ASP A 132 -6.53 -30.66 -9.84
C ASP A 132 -7.01 -30.00 -8.53
N PHE A 133 -6.07 -29.52 -7.70
CA PHE A 133 -6.40 -28.85 -6.45
C PHE A 133 -7.21 -27.56 -6.68
N ILE A 134 -6.82 -26.74 -7.64
CA ILE A 134 -7.49 -25.46 -7.94
C ILE A 134 -8.88 -25.72 -8.53
N GLU A 135 -9.01 -26.69 -9.43
CA GLU A 135 -10.30 -27.10 -10.00
C GLU A 135 -11.26 -27.58 -8.91
N ASP A 136 -10.81 -28.48 -8.02
CA ASP A 136 -11.60 -29.00 -6.90
C ASP A 136 -12.02 -27.89 -5.92
N GLN A 137 -11.12 -26.94 -5.61
CA GLN A 137 -11.38 -25.89 -4.61
C GLN A 137 -12.27 -24.76 -5.13
N TYR A 138 -12.08 -24.33 -6.39
CA TYR A 138 -12.67 -23.09 -6.89
C TYR A 138 -13.75 -23.31 -7.96
N PHE A 139 -13.69 -24.43 -8.69
CA PHE A 139 -14.58 -24.65 -9.84
C PHE A 139 -15.69 -25.68 -9.57
N PHE A 140 -15.67 -26.38 -8.42
CA PHE A 140 -16.74 -27.30 -7.95
C PHE A 140 -17.36 -28.18 -9.06
N THR A 141 -16.52 -28.73 -9.95
CA THR A 141 -17.00 -29.55 -11.07
C THR A 141 -17.11 -31.03 -10.69
#